data_AF-A0A392R0J5-F1
#
_entry.id   AF-A0A392R0J5-F1
#
_cell.length_a   1.000
_cell.length_b   1.000
_cell.length_c   1.000
_cell.angle_alpha   90.00
_cell.angle_beta   90.00
_cell.angle_gamma   90.00
#
_symmetry.space_group_name_H-M   'P 1'
#
loop_
_entity.id
_entity.type
_entity.pdbx_description
1 polymer ?
#
loop_
_entity_poly.entity_id
_entity_poly.type
_entity_poly.pdbx_seq_one_letter_code
_entity_poly.pdbx_strand_id
1 'polypeptide(L)' 'MAPYEALYGRRCQTPLCCYQDGENMIVGPEMVKQTTDKVKQIQARIKVAQDRQKSYADKRRRPLEFEAG' A
#
# COMPACT_ATOMS: atom_id res chain seq x y z
N MET A 1 -46.15 -9.27 4.06
CA MET A 1 -44.76 -9.62 3.70
C MET A 1 -44.78 -10.10 2.27
N ALA A 2 -44.27 -9.28 1.34
CA ALA A 2 -44.32 -9.60 -0.08
C ALA A 2 -43.28 -10.70 -0.42
N PRO A 3 -43.54 -11.59 -1.40
CA PRO A 3 -42.65 -12.72 -1.72
C PRO A 3 -41.20 -12.30 -2.04
N TYR A 4 -41.03 -11.12 -2.64
CA TYR A 4 -39.73 -10.54 -3.00
C TYR A 4 -38.86 -10.22 -1.76
N GLU A 5 -39.47 -9.75 -0.67
CA GLU A 5 -38.75 -9.44 0.58
C GLU A 5 -38.33 -10.72 1.33
N ALA A 6 -39.07 -11.82 1.17
CA ALA A 6 -38.65 -13.11 1.73
C ALA A 6 -37.43 -13.70 0.99
N LEU A 7 -37.34 -13.46 -0.32
CA LEU A 7 -36.24 -13.95 -1.16
C LEU A 7 -34.97 -13.11 -1.04
N TYR A 8 -35.10 -11.78 -0.90
CA TYR A 8 -33.97 -10.84 -0.96
C TYR A 8 -33.91 -9.85 0.22
N GLY A 9 -34.73 -10.03 1.26
CA GLY A 9 -34.83 -9.11 2.40
C GLY A 9 -33.62 -9.10 3.35
N ARG A 10 -32.64 -9.98 3.15
CA ARG A 10 -31.27 -9.78 3.64
C ARG A 10 -30.43 -9.19 2.53
N ARG A 11 -29.56 -8.23 2.86
CA ARG A 11 -28.45 -7.83 1.98
C ARG A 11 -27.74 -9.11 1.55
N CYS A 12 -27.85 -9.49 0.28
CA CYS A 12 -27.20 -10.67 -0.26
C CYS A 12 -25.69 -10.48 -0.09
N GLN A 13 -25.12 -11.13 0.92
CA GLN A 13 -23.68 -11.21 1.05
C GLN A 13 -23.22 -12.27 0.06
N THR A 14 -22.67 -11.84 -1.07
CA THR A 14 -21.93 -12.74 -1.95
C THR A 14 -20.70 -13.26 -1.18
N PRO A 15 -20.26 -14.52 -1.40
CA PRO A 15 -19.05 -15.06 -0.73
C PRO A 15 -17.81 -14.18 -0.93
N LEU A 16 -17.78 -13.39 -2.00
CA LEU A 16 -16.76 -12.39 -2.28
C LEU A 16 -16.75 -11.21 -1.28
N CYS A 17 -17.88 -10.90 -0.63
CA CYS A 17 -18.00 -9.82 0.36
C CYS A 17 -17.80 -10.30 1.81
N CYS A 18 -17.52 -11.59 2.02
CA CYS A 18 -17.20 -12.16 3.34
C CYS A 18 -15.78 -11.84 3.84
N TYR A 19 -15.06 -10.91 3.20
CA TYR A 19 -13.86 -10.29 3.77
C TYR A 19 -14.25 -9.28 4.87
N GLN A 20 -15.01 -9.74 5.86
CA GLN A 20 -15.25 -9.00 7.09
C GLN A 20 -14.22 -9.46 8.12
N ASP A 21 -13.07 -8.79 8.08
CA ASP A 21 -12.35 -8.32 9.27
C ASP A 21 -11.96 -9.37 10.31
N GLY A 22 -11.57 -10.57 9.88
CA GLY A 22 -11.02 -11.62 10.75
C GLY A 22 -9.49 -11.72 10.74
N GLU A 23 -8.83 -11.27 9.68
CA GLU A 23 -7.39 -11.53 9.48
C GLU A 23 -6.52 -10.84 10.55
N ASN A 24 -6.91 -9.63 10.96
CA ASN A 24 -6.23 -8.87 12.00
C ASN A 24 -6.40 -9.48 13.41
N MET A 25 -7.44 -10.30 13.63
CA MET A 25 -7.69 -10.95 14.92
C MET A 25 -7.00 -12.31 15.04
N ILE A 26 -6.78 -13.00 13.92
CA ILE A 26 -6.10 -14.31 13.88
C ILE A 26 -4.57 -14.13 14.00
N VAL A 27 -4.04 -13.00 13.52
CA VAL A 27 -2.61 -12.70 13.55
C VAL A 27 -2.28 -11.91 14.82
N GLY A 28 -1.49 -12.51 15.73
CA GLY A 28 -1.15 -11.88 17.01
C GLY A 28 -0.52 -10.49 16.86
N PRO A 29 -0.69 -9.60 17.86
CA PRO A 29 -0.28 -8.19 17.78
C PRO A 29 1.23 -7.99 17.57
N GLU A 30 2.05 -8.98 17.94
CA GLU A 30 3.49 -8.97 17.68
C GLU A 30 3.82 -9.09 16.19
N MET A 31 3.13 -9.98 15.48
CA MET A 31 3.32 -10.16 14.03
C MET A 31 2.91 -8.89 13.27
N VAL A 32 1.82 -8.24 13.68
CA VAL A 32 1.35 -6.97 13.09
C VAL A 32 2.39 -5.86 13.27
N LYS A 33 3.03 -5.77 14.44
CA LYS A 33 4.12 -4.80 14.66
C LYS A 33 5.32 -5.10 13.77
N GLN A 34 5.75 -6.36 13.72
CA GLN A 34 6.88 -6.78 12.88
C GLN A 34 6.63 -6.53 11.39
N THR A 35 5.43 -6.78 10.89
CA THR A 35 5.08 -6.50 9.48
C THR A 35 5.03 -5.00 9.23
N THR A 36 4.46 -4.21 10.14
CA THR A 36 4.43 -2.75 10.05
C THR A 36 5.83 -2.16 9.96
N ASP A 37 6.77 -2.64 10.78
CA ASP A 37 8.15 -2.17 10.77
C ASP A 37 8.88 -2.55 9.47
N LYS A 38 8.64 -3.77 8.95
CA LYS A 38 9.15 -4.17 7.63
C LYS A 38 8.58 -3.31 6.50
N VAL A 39 7.29 -2.98 6.54
CA VAL A 39 6.66 -2.08 5.56
C VAL A 39 7.31 -0.69 5.60
N LYS A 40 7.54 -0.12 6.78
CA LYS A 40 8.24 1.16 6.95
C LYS A 40 9.65 1.11 6.36
N GLN A 41 10.40 0.03 6.58
CA GLN A 41 11.74 -0.14 5.99
C GLN A 41 11.70 -0.18 4.47
N ILE A 42 10.73 -0.89 3.87
CA ILE A 42 10.57 -0.95 2.41
C ILE A 42 10.26 0.44 1.85
N GLN A 43 9.33 1.17 2.45
CA GLN A 43 8.99 2.54 2.04
C GLN A 43 10.19 3.49 2.11
N ALA A 44 10.99 3.40 3.18
CA ALA A 44 12.20 4.20 3.30
C ALA A 44 13.22 3.90 2.18
N ARG A 45 13.43 2.62 1.84
CA ARG A 45 14.32 2.22 0.74
C ARG A 45 13.83 2.71 -0.62
N ILE A 46 12.53 2.61 -0.88
CA ILE A 46 11.93 3.13 -2.11
C ILE A 46 12.14 4.64 -2.22
N LYS A 47 11.88 5.39 -1.14
CA LYS A 47 12.07 6.84 -1.12
C LYS A 47 13.53 7.23 -1.40
N VAL A 48 14.50 6.57 -0.78
CA VAL A 48 15.92 6.81 -1.04
C VAL A 48 16.29 6.52 -2.50
N ALA A 49 15.76 5.46 -3.10
CA ALA A 49 15.99 5.16 -4.51
C ALA A 49 15.40 6.25 -5.42
N GLN A 50 14.17 6.70 -5.13
CA GLN A 50 13.51 7.78 -5.86
C GLN A 50 14.28 9.11 -5.74
N ASP A 51 14.74 9.46 -4.54
CA ASP A 51 15.51 10.67 -4.30
C ASP A 51 16.85 10.65 -5.06
N ARG A 52 17.52 9.49 -5.14
CA ARG A 52 18.74 9.31 -5.95
C ARG A 52 18.47 9.53 -7.44
N GLN A 53 17.41 8.91 -7.97
CA GLN A 53 17.00 9.08 -9.37
C GLN A 53 16.67 10.54 -9.68
N LYS A 54 15.92 11.19 -8.78
CA LYS A 54 15.57 12.60 -8.89
C LYS A 54 16.82 13.49 -8.87
N SER A 55 17.76 13.26 -7.95
CA SER A 55 19.02 13.99 -7.93
C SER A 55 19.83 13.85 -9.22
N TYR A 56 19.85 12.67 -9.84
CA TYR A 56 20.55 12.47 -11.11
C TYR A 56 19.87 13.23 -12.25
N ALA A 57 18.54 13.12 -12.35
CA ALA A 57 17.75 13.83 -13.34
C ALA A 57 17.88 15.36 -13.18
N ASP A 58 17.81 15.87 -11.96
CA ASP A 58 17.89 17.30 -11.67
C ASP A 58 19.28 17.87 -11.99
N LYS A 59 20.36 17.14 -11.69
CA LYS A 59 21.73 17.51 -12.08
C LYS A 59 21.92 17.51 -13.60
N ARG A 60 21.31 16.56 -14.31
CA ARG A 60 21.37 16.44 -15.78
C ARG A 60 20.47 17.46 -16.51
N ARG A 61 19.50 18.06 -15.81
CA ARG A 61 18.59 19.10 -16.37
C ARG A 61 19.18 20.51 -16.31
N ARG A 62 20.18 20.75 -15.46
CA ARG A 62 20.94 22.02 -15.45
C ARG A 62 22.04 21.95 -16.51
N PRO A 63 22.38 23.06 -17.19
CA PRO A 63 23.54 23.08 -18.08
C PRO A 63 24.79 22.69 -17.28
N LEU A 64 25.50 21.68 -17.75
CA LEU A 64 26.77 21.24 -17.17
C LEU A 64 27.85 22.23 -17.63
N GLU A 65 28.35 23.04 -16.69
CA GLU A 65 29.55 23.86 -16.92
C GLU A 65 30.77 22.98 -16.66
N PHE A 66 31.58 22.78 -17.70
CA PHE A 66 32.86 22.10 -17.62
C PHE A 66 33.96 23.17 -17.68
N GLU A 67 34.95 23.11 -16.79
CA GLU A 67 36.17 23.90 -16.99
C GLU A 67 36.93 23.33 -18.19
N ALA A 68 37.21 24.18 -19.17
CA ALA A 68 38.11 23.85 -20.27
C ALA A 68 39.54 23.80 -19.70
N GLY A 69 40.22 22.67 -19.93
CA GLY A 69 41.60 22.47 -19.50
C GLY A 69 42.62 23.35 -20.21
#